data_AF-A0A944IC75-F1
#
_entry.id   AF-A0A944IC75-F1
#
_cell.length_a   1.000
_cell.length_b   1.000
_cell.length_c   1.000
_cell.angle_alpha   90.00
_cell.angle_beta   90.00
_cell.angle_gamma   90.00
#
_symmetry.space_group_name_H-M   'P 1'
#
loop_
_entity.id
_entity.type
_entity.pdbx_description
1 polymer ?
#
loop_
_entity_poly.entity_id
_entity_poly.type
_entity_poly.pdbx_seq_one_letter_code
_entity_poly.pdbx_strand_id
1 'polypeptide(L)'
;MDGDKTNLITSAEAAGVAKASVTDVLTARTGRPGLCHATGLNRALKPDGFCWDDDDDRSDYSDSAGGWMPQGFAGSHAATADGLYAGRSLTATAWYHGTYVKDREPTTVEDYSRISIAESTGSKVTYGHVALVEPVNGGFMKLKYESRADGVAWHGNRLFVANGAELQVFDLTRLWRMNDTTSATTGLASGKTSARYHIWALPLVARYSTVSTAQVDNVASAYVNNNPRACAPGTGELCLSSLSIDRSSQTPTLVSVENKGTAGARIVRWPLSALGTGTPTTVASEAKGYVSPVWGIQGTATDGTSYYMSGTCPSYWPGGTTLHSCIHVAKPGEAPHVLTQAPQLTQGLSWDPHAKRLWGANEALVDSSGPRRVVFSIEPGAGATTSDGWSWLTNFHQVGSVCATPQGDATANGTPITVWPCTGAESQRWRYENGLIVHRASGKCITPEGNGASVNGALLTLWTCNPASDVQRFSPSADGSAVNAYGKAITPKGNSFASGVWLTLWTKGSPTPDAQDWVVKGF
;
A
#
# COMPACT_ATOMS: atom_id res chain seq x y z
N MET A 1 11.41 3.70 -26.57
CA MET A 1 9.96 3.91 -26.73
C MET A 1 9.50 3.28 -28.03
N ASP A 2 8.29 2.74 -28.06
CA ASP A 2 7.67 2.08 -29.23
C ASP A 2 6.68 3.01 -29.99
N GLY A 3 6.87 4.33 -29.88
CA GLY A 3 6.06 5.35 -30.57
C GLY A 3 4.61 5.52 -30.09
N ASP A 4 3.89 6.45 -30.71
CA ASP A 4 2.46 6.71 -30.52
C ASP A 4 1.61 5.77 -31.40
N LYS A 5 0.74 4.98 -30.77
CA LYS A 5 -0.13 3.97 -31.42
C LYS A 5 -1.52 4.50 -31.77
N THR A 6 -1.79 5.80 -31.66
CA THR A 6 -3.10 6.41 -31.93
C THR A 6 -3.67 6.08 -33.32
N ASN A 7 -2.80 5.95 -34.34
CA ASN A 7 -3.22 5.56 -35.68
C ASN A 7 -3.70 4.09 -35.75
N LEU A 8 -3.05 3.19 -35.01
CA LEU A 8 -3.47 1.78 -34.92
C LEU A 8 -4.79 1.64 -34.18
N ILE A 9 -4.97 2.42 -33.10
CA ILE A 9 -6.25 2.51 -32.37
C ILE A 9 -7.36 2.96 -33.32
N THR A 10 -7.14 4.04 -34.07
CA THR A 10 -8.11 4.57 -35.03
C THR A 10 -8.41 3.56 -36.16
N SER A 11 -7.40 2.81 -36.60
CA SER A 11 -7.56 1.74 -37.59
C SER A 11 -8.44 0.58 -37.07
N ALA A 12 -8.25 0.16 -35.81
CA ALA A 12 -9.09 -0.85 -35.17
C ALA A 12 -10.54 -0.38 -34.98
N GLU A 13 -10.73 0.88 -34.56
CA GLU A 13 -12.06 1.51 -34.46
C GLU A 13 -12.77 1.53 -35.83
N ALA A 14 -12.05 1.90 -36.89
CA ALA A 14 -12.58 1.88 -38.26
C ALA A 14 -12.91 0.46 -38.77
N ALA A 15 -12.23 -0.56 -38.24
CA ALA A 15 -12.50 -1.96 -38.54
C ALA A 15 -13.71 -2.54 -37.77
N GLY A 16 -14.38 -1.75 -36.93
CA GLY A 16 -15.63 -2.12 -36.25
C GLY A 16 -15.51 -2.38 -34.75
N VAL A 17 -14.39 -2.02 -34.12
CA VAL A 17 -14.28 -2.07 -32.65
C VAL A 17 -15.10 -0.92 -32.04
N ALA A 18 -16.09 -1.26 -31.21
CA ALA A 18 -16.99 -0.27 -30.62
C ALA A 18 -16.33 0.50 -29.46
N LYS A 19 -16.63 1.81 -29.36
CA LYS A 19 -16.19 2.66 -28.25
C LYS A 19 -17.09 2.50 -27.03
N ALA A 20 -16.54 2.81 -25.86
CA ALA A 20 -17.24 2.86 -24.59
C ALA A 20 -16.61 3.91 -23.66
N SER A 21 -17.20 4.08 -22.49
CA SER A 21 -16.76 5.01 -21.47
C SER A 21 -16.48 4.30 -20.15
N VAL A 22 -15.75 4.98 -19.25
CA VAL A 22 -15.56 4.49 -17.88
C VAL A 22 -16.88 4.33 -17.12
N THR A 23 -17.91 5.15 -17.44
CA THR A 23 -19.22 5.02 -16.78
C THR A 23 -19.88 3.68 -17.10
N ASP A 24 -19.69 3.17 -18.32
CA ASP A 24 -20.24 1.86 -18.73
C ASP A 24 -19.56 0.70 -17.98
N VAL A 25 -18.30 0.87 -17.59
CA VAL A 25 -17.53 -0.14 -16.83
C VAL A 25 -18.11 -0.37 -15.45
N LEU A 26 -18.59 0.69 -14.80
CA LEU A 26 -19.05 0.68 -13.42
C LEU A 26 -20.37 -0.08 -13.20
N THR A 27 -21.04 -0.57 -14.24
CA THR A 27 -22.31 -1.31 -14.08
C THR A 27 -22.15 -2.82 -14.12
N ALA A 28 -20.93 -3.34 -14.29
CA ALA A 28 -20.70 -4.75 -14.59
C ALA A 28 -20.73 -5.65 -13.35
N ARG A 29 -20.21 -5.18 -12.21
CA ARG A 29 -20.04 -5.98 -10.99
C ARG A 29 -20.32 -5.16 -9.74
N THR A 30 -20.64 -5.85 -8.65
CA THR A 30 -20.92 -5.24 -7.34
C THR A 30 -19.95 -5.80 -6.31
N GLY A 31 -19.21 -4.92 -5.65
CA GLY A 31 -18.32 -5.28 -4.54
C GLY A 31 -19.02 -5.20 -3.20
N ARG A 32 -18.25 -5.33 -2.12
CA ARG A 32 -18.74 -5.29 -0.73
C ARG A 32 -18.16 -4.05 -0.02
N PRO A 33 -19.01 -3.16 0.51
CA PRO A 33 -18.54 -1.98 1.23
C PRO A 33 -17.78 -2.33 2.52
N GLY A 34 -16.81 -1.49 2.89
CA GLY A 34 -16.02 -1.63 4.10
C GLY A 34 -14.95 -2.73 4.03
N LEU A 35 -14.17 -2.84 5.11
CA LEU A 35 -13.15 -3.88 5.25
C LEU A 35 -13.84 -5.20 5.63
N CYS A 36 -13.93 -6.14 4.70
CA CYS A 36 -14.68 -7.39 4.87
C CYS A 36 -13.90 -8.52 5.58
N HIS A 37 -12.63 -8.29 5.91
CA HIS A 37 -11.78 -9.24 6.63
C HIS A 37 -10.74 -8.52 7.49
N ALA A 38 -10.06 -9.26 8.36
CA ALA A 38 -8.97 -8.71 9.16
C ALA A 38 -7.83 -8.21 8.23
N THR A 39 -7.35 -7.00 8.50
CA THR A 39 -6.31 -6.34 7.67
C THR A 39 -5.00 -6.15 8.42
N GLY A 40 -5.01 -6.25 9.74
CA GLY A 40 -3.87 -5.88 10.59
C GLY A 40 -3.60 -4.38 10.68
N LEU A 41 -4.38 -3.55 9.98
CA LEU A 41 -4.28 -2.09 10.06
C LEU A 41 -4.60 -1.62 11.47
N ASN A 42 -3.83 -0.63 11.92
CA ASN A 42 -4.04 0.04 13.19
C ASN A 42 -5.34 0.85 13.12
N ARG A 43 -6.30 0.50 13.97
CA ARG A 43 -7.67 1.05 13.94
C ARG A 43 -7.70 2.55 14.21
N ALA A 44 -6.70 3.06 14.90
CA ALA A 44 -6.62 4.47 15.21
C ALA A 44 -6.11 5.32 14.03
N LEU A 45 -5.61 4.68 12.96
CA LEU A 45 -5.41 5.33 11.66
C LEU A 45 -6.71 5.39 10.83
N LYS A 46 -7.87 5.16 11.47
CA LYS A 46 -9.22 5.19 10.88
C LYS A 46 -9.29 4.42 9.55
N PRO A 47 -8.96 3.11 9.56
CA PRO A 47 -8.93 2.33 8.34
C PRO A 47 -10.35 2.21 7.75
N ASP A 48 -10.44 2.30 6.43
CA ASP A 48 -11.69 2.17 5.66
C ASP A 48 -11.36 1.51 4.31
N GLY A 49 -12.35 1.16 3.50
CA GLY A 49 -12.10 0.55 2.20
C GLY A 49 -13.29 -0.21 1.62
N PHE A 50 -12.99 -1.19 0.78
CA PHE A 50 -13.96 -2.11 0.22
C PHE A 50 -13.30 -3.42 -0.18
N CYS A 51 -14.13 -4.45 -0.35
CA CYS A 51 -13.73 -5.70 -0.95
C CYS A 51 -14.38 -5.90 -2.32
N TRP A 52 -13.75 -6.73 -3.14
CA TRP A 52 -14.32 -7.21 -4.40
C TRP A 52 -15.50 -8.15 -4.15
N ASP A 53 -16.17 -8.60 -5.22
CA ASP A 53 -17.08 -9.73 -5.12
C ASP A 53 -16.34 -11.00 -4.65
N ASP A 54 -17.09 -12.01 -4.22
CA ASP A 54 -16.53 -13.23 -3.62
C ASP A 54 -15.57 -13.99 -4.57
N ASP A 55 -15.75 -13.89 -5.89
CA ASP A 55 -14.93 -14.59 -6.88
C ASP A 55 -13.59 -13.88 -7.09
N ASP A 56 -13.62 -12.56 -7.31
CA ASP A 56 -12.41 -11.76 -7.46
C ASP A 56 -11.60 -11.69 -6.15
N ASP A 57 -12.29 -11.72 -5.01
CA ASP A 57 -11.68 -11.75 -3.68
C ASP A 57 -10.88 -13.04 -3.45
N ARG A 58 -11.35 -14.17 -3.99
CA ARG A 58 -10.79 -15.52 -3.78
C ARG A 58 -10.04 -16.11 -4.97
N SER A 59 -9.94 -15.42 -6.10
CA SER A 59 -9.20 -15.92 -7.27
C SER A 59 -7.78 -16.33 -6.91
N ASP A 60 -7.26 -17.45 -7.42
CA ASP A 60 -5.93 -17.94 -7.05
C ASP A 60 -5.17 -18.48 -8.26
N TYR A 61 -3.85 -18.32 -8.31
CA TYR A 61 -3.06 -18.87 -9.41
C TYR A 61 -3.06 -20.41 -9.41
N SER A 62 -3.41 -21.06 -8.30
CA SER A 62 -3.62 -22.52 -8.19
C SER A 62 -4.97 -23.00 -8.74
N ASP A 63 -5.86 -22.09 -9.14
CA ASP A 63 -7.09 -22.44 -9.85
C ASP A 63 -6.75 -23.17 -11.15
N SER A 64 -7.55 -24.17 -11.51
CA SER A 64 -7.29 -25.01 -12.70
C SER A 64 -7.29 -24.23 -14.02
N ALA A 65 -7.98 -23.09 -14.07
CA ALA A 65 -8.00 -22.17 -15.21
C ALA A 65 -7.01 -20.99 -15.09
N GLY A 66 -6.27 -20.91 -13.98
CA GLY A 66 -5.51 -19.74 -13.54
C GLY A 66 -6.39 -18.68 -12.87
N GLY A 67 -5.73 -17.80 -12.12
CA GLY A 67 -6.37 -16.75 -11.33
C GLY A 67 -5.84 -15.37 -11.62
N TRP A 68 -6.58 -14.35 -11.16
CA TRP A 68 -6.22 -12.94 -11.25
C TRP A 68 -5.65 -12.43 -9.93
N MET A 69 -4.47 -11.82 -10.00
CA MET A 69 -3.74 -11.28 -8.85
C MET A 69 -3.53 -9.78 -9.04
N PRO A 70 -3.95 -8.93 -8.09
CA PRO A 70 -3.73 -7.50 -8.19
C PRO A 70 -2.28 -7.14 -7.83
N GLN A 71 -1.76 -6.09 -8.45
CA GLN A 71 -0.40 -5.58 -8.23
C GLN A 71 -0.38 -4.04 -8.14
N GLY A 72 -0.83 -3.32 -9.17
CA GLY A 72 -0.90 -1.86 -9.10
C GLY A 72 -2.19 -1.32 -8.47
N PHE A 73 -2.12 -0.13 -7.85
CA PHE A 73 -3.30 0.60 -7.35
C PHE A 73 -3.14 2.11 -7.55
N ALA A 74 -4.18 2.77 -8.05
CA ALA A 74 -4.28 4.21 -8.16
C ALA A 74 -5.70 4.71 -7.89
N GLY A 75 -5.85 5.92 -7.36
CA GLY A 75 -7.13 6.62 -7.31
C GLY A 75 -7.21 7.81 -8.26
N SER A 76 -8.44 8.15 -8.69
CA SER A 76 -8.73 9.40 -9.41
C SER A 76 -8.41 10.62 -8.56
N HIS A 77 -8.33 10.48 -7.23
CA HIS A 77 -7.91 11.53 -6.30
C HIS A 77 -6.54 12.14 -6.65
N ALA A 78 -5.68 11.38 -7.36
CA ALA A 78 -4.40 11.88 -7.85
C ALA A 78 -4.43 12.22 -9.36
N ALA A 79 -5.50 11.88 -10.07
CA ALA A 79 -5.61 12.07 -11.51
C ALA A 79 -5.77 13.54 -11.90
N THR A 80 -6.69 14.23 -11.26
CA THR A 80 -7.08 15.62 -11.56
C THR A 80 -6.94 16.50 -10.31
N ALA A 81 -7.09 17.82 -10.47
CA ALA A 81 -6.96 18.76 -9.36
C ALA A 81 -8.17 18.74 -8.40
N ASP A 82 -9.33 18.26 -8.85
CA ASP A 82 -10.52 18.05 -8.04
C ASP A 82 -10.63 16.62 -7.49
N GLY A 83 -9.70 15.74 -7.87
CA GLY A 83 -9.67 14.34 -7.46
C GLY A 83 -10.72 13.44 -8.10
N LEU A 84 -11.43 13.94 -9.11
CA LEU A 84 -12.54 13.25 -9.76
C LEU A 84 -12.24 12.94 -11.22
N TYR A 85 -12.67 11.75 -11.67
CA TYR A 85 -12.70 11.41 -13.08
C TYR A 85 -14.15 11.38 -13.57
N ALA A 86 -14.48 12.21 -14.57
CA ALA A 86 -15.84 12.38 -15.07
C ALA A 86 -16.86 12.66 -13.93
N GLY A 87 -16.47 13.47 -12.94
CA GLY A 87 -17.29 13.81 -11.77
C GLY A 87 -17.42 12.71 -10.71
N ARG A 88 -16.63 11.63 -10.80
CA ARG A 88 -16.69 10.46 -9.90
C ARG A 88 -15.38 10.24 -9.17
N SER A 89 -15.45 9.73 -7.94
CA SER A 89 -14.29 9.26 -7.19
C SER A 89 -14.08 7.77 -7.51
N LEU A 90 -13.04 7.48 -8.29
CA LEU A 90 -12.78 6.16 -8.84
C LEU A 90 -11.42 5.63 -8.39
N THR A 91 -11.29 4.31 -8.37
CA THR A 91 -10.00 3.61 -8.19
C THR A 91 -9.72 2.71 -9.38
N ALA A 92 -8.45 2.54 -9.72
CA ALA A 92 -7.96 1.63 -10.73
C ALA A 92 -6.97 0.66 -10.08
N THR A 93 -7.27 -0.63 -10.13
CA THR A 93 -6.39 -1.70 -9.64
C THR A 93 -5.90 -2.51 -10.83
N ALA A 94 -4.60 -2.66 -11.00
CA ALA A 94 -4.03 -3.56 -12.00
C ALA A 94 -3.99 -4.98 -11.50
N TRP A 95 -4.19 -5.91 -12.44
CA TRP A 95 -4.13 -7.33 -12.19
C TRP A 95 -3.40 -8.02 -13.31
N TYR A 96 -2.73 -9.12 -12.98
CA TYR A 96 -2.26 -10.09 -13.95
C TYR A 96 -2.97 -11.42 -13.76
N HIS A 97 -3.08 -12.17 -14.84
CA HIS A 97 -3.59 -13.53 -14.81
C HIS A 97 -2.41 -14.49 -14.80
N GLY A 98 -2.37 -15.44 -13.88
CA GLY A 98 -1.33 -16.46 -13.79
C GLY A 98 -1.89 -17.87 -13.57
N THR A 99 -1.20 -18.88 -14.10
CA THR A 99 -1.52 -20.30 -13.85
C THR A 99 -0.36 -20.99 -13.12
N TYR A 100 -0.66 -21.69 -12.04
CA TYR A 100 0.27 -22.64 -11.42
C TYR A 100 0.36 -23.88 -12.30
N VAL A 101 1.57 -24.21 -12.77
CA VAL A 101 1.83 -25.51 -13.40
C VAL A 101 2.57 -26.36 -12.39
N LYS A 102 1.83 -27.25 -11.70
CA LYS A 102 2.42 -28.27 -10.84
C LYS A 102 3.37 -29.11 -11.71
N ASP A 103 4.62 -29.27 -11.30
CA ASP A 103 5.65 -30.12 -11.93
C ASP A 103 6.42 -29.53 -13.14
N ARG A 104 6.46 -28.21 -13.34
CA ARG A 104 7.50 -27.53 -14.15
C ARG A 104 8.32 -26.58 -13.28
N GLU A 105 9.62 -26.44 -13.57
CA GLU A 105 10.44 -25.27 -13.17
C GLU A 105 9.59 -23.99 -13.26
N PRO A 106 9.70 -23.03 -12.33
CA PRO A 106 8.64 -22.10 -11.97
C PRO A 106 8.36 -21.10 -13.10
N THR A 107 7.56 -21.52 -14.09
CA THR A 107 7.03 -20.64 -15.12
C THR A 107 5.53 -20.53 -14.89
N THR A 108 5.16 -19.71 -13.90
CA THR A 108 3.84 -19.08 -13.92
C THR A 108 3.69 -18.43 -15.29
N VAL A 109 2.77 -18.93 -16.13
CA VAL A 109 2.50 -18.28 -17.41
C VAL A 109 1.59 -17.10 -17.12
N GLU A 110 2.08 -15.90 -17.40
CA GLU A 110 1.38 -14.66 -17.07
C GLU A 110 0.88 -14.00 -18.33
N ASP A 111 -0.27 -14.49 -18.78
CA ASP A 111 -0.69 -14.31 -20.16
C ASP A 111 -1.46 -13.01 -20.44
N TYR A 112 -2.04 -12.41 -19.40
CA TYR A 112 -2.97 -11.29 -19.53
C TYR A 112 -2.87 -10.32 -18.37
N SER A 113 -3.15 -9.05 -18.65
CA SER A 113 -3.29 -8.01 -17.63
C SER A 113 -4.62 -7.28 -17.82
N ARG A 114 -5.19 -6.80 -16.72
CA ARG A 114 -6.43 -6.01 -16.71
C ARG A 114 -6.35 -4.89 -15.69
N ILE A 115 -7.20 -3.88 -15.87
CA ILE A 115 -7.50 -2.87 -14.85
C ILE A 115 -8.93 -3.11 -14.37
N SER A 116 -9.13 -3.20 -13.06
CA SER A 116 -10.44 -3.07 -12.45
C SER A 116 -10.68 -1.61 -12.10
N ILE A 117 -11.72 -0.99 -12.65
CA ILE A 117 -12.14 0.36 -12.28
C ILE A 117 -13.33 0.24 -11.34
N ALA A 118 -13.24 0.83 -10.15
CA ALA A 118 -14.25 0.76 -9.12
C ALA A 118 -14.66 2.15 -8.61
N GLU A 119 -15.90 2.25 -8.18
CA GLU A 119 -16.46 3.37 -7.42
C GLU A 119 -16.95 2.84 -6.07
N SER A 120 -16.54 3.47 -4.98
CA SER A 120 -17.06 3.20 -3.64
C SER A 120 -17.70 4.47 -3.08
N THR A 121 -18.97 4.36 -2.68
CA THR A 121 -19.76 5.43 -2.07
C THR A 121 -19.88 5.28 -0.55
N GLY A 122 -19.09 4.37 0.05
CA GLY A 122 -19.19 3.98 1.45
C GLY A 122 -20.32 2.98 1.73
N SER A 123 -21.47 3.10 1.07
CA SER A 123 -22.60 2.16 1.19
C SER A 123 -22.75 1.21 0.01
N LYS A 124 -22.12 1.51 -1.14
CA LYS A 124 -22.19 0.71 -2.36
C LYS A 124 -20.85 0.74 -3.08
N VAL A 125 -20.47 -0.43 -3.60
CA VAL A 125 -19.26 -0.61 -4.41
C VAL A 125 -19.66 -1.19 -5.75
N THR A 126 -19.27 -0.52 -6.83
CA THR A 126 -19.53 -0.99 -8.19
C THR A 126 -18.27 -0.91 -9.03
N TYR A 127 -18.04 -1.91 -9.87
CA TYR A 127 -16.80 -1.99 -10.62
C TYR A 127 -16.93 -2.82 -11.89
N GLY A 128 -15.89 -2.80 -12.71
CA GLY A 128 -15.76 -3.67 -13.87
C GLY A 128 -14.32 -3.86 -14.28
N HIS A 129 -14.07 -4.90 -15.06
CA HIS A 129 -12.73 -5.25 -15.54
C HIS A 129 -12.53 -4.81 -16.98
N VAL A 130 -11.34 -4.27 -17.25
CA VAL A 130 -10.94 -3.77 -18.55
C VAL A 130 -9.64 -4.47 -18.95
N ALA A 131 -9.69 -5.31 -20.00
CA ALA A 131 -8.51 -5.99 -20.51
C ALA A 131 -7.52 -4.99 -21.09
N LEU A 132 -6.23 -5.14 -20.80
CA LEU A 132 -5.19 -4.36 -21.46
C LEU A 132 -4.81 -5.07 -22.78
N VAL A 133 -4.86 -4.33 -23.89
CA VAL A 133 -4.64 -4.89 -25.23
C VAL A 133 -3.69 -4.03 -26.05
N GLU A 134 -3.15 -4.59 -27.12
CA GLU A 134 -2.26 -3.89 -28.04
C GLU A 134 -2.94 -3.69 -29.39
N PRO A 135 -3.09 -2.44 -29.86
CA PRO A 135 -3.69 -2.17 -31.16
C PRO A 135 -2.74 -2.60 -32.28
N VAL A 136 -3.30 -3.15 -33.36
CA VAL A 136 -2.60 -3.47 -34.60
C VAL A 136 -3.38 -2.90 -35.79
N ASN A 137 -2.80 -2.96 -36.99
CA ASN A 137 -3.52 -2.45 -38.15
C ASN A 137 -4.81 -3.25 -38.40
N GLY A 138 -5.96 -2.57 -38.37
CA GLY A 138 -7.28 -3.17 -38.56
C GLY A 138 -7.78 -4.02 -37.38
N GLY A 139 -7.17 -3.97 -36.21
CA GLY A 139 -7.59 -4.79 -35.08
C GLY A 139 -6.75 -4.60 -33.81
N PHE A 140 -6.70 -5.63 -32.98
CA PHE A 140 -5.91 -5.64 -31.75
C PHE A 140 -5.53 -7.07 -31.38
N MET A 141 -4.58 -7.20 -30.46
CA MET A 141 -4.12 -8.47 -29.89
C MET A 141 -3.93 -8.33 -28.39
N LYS A 142 -3.67 -9.44 -27.68
CA LYS A 142 -3.16 -9.34 -26.30
C LYS A 142 -1.85 -8.57 -26.30
N LEU A 143 -1.49 -7.94 -25.18
CA LEU A 143 -0.18 -7.27 -25.05
C LEU A 143 0.93 -8.20 -25.54
N LYS A 144 1.81 -7.67 -26.41
CA LYS A 144 2.88 -8.46 -27.04
C LYS A 144 3.84 -9.05 -26.01
N TYR A 145 4.05 -8.36 -24.89
CA TYR A 145 4.90 -8.78 -23.79
C TYR A 145 4.06 -9.06 -22.54
N GLU A 146 4.41 -10.12 -21.83
CA GLU A 146 3.76 -10.49 -20.55
C GLU A 146 3.89 -9.34 -19.55
N SER A 147 2.88 -9.11 -18.71
CA SER A 147 2.90 -7.98 -17.77
C SER A 147 2.25 -8.37 -16.45
N ARG A 148 2.97 -8.23 -15.33
CA ARG A 148 2.35 -8.27 -13.98
C ARG A 148 1.49 -7.05 -13.71
N ALA A 149 1.71 -5.98 -14.48
CA ALA A 149 1.16 -4.67 -14.18
C ALA A 149 1.48 -4.24 -12.74
N ASP A 150 2.76 -4.37 -12.36
CA ASP A 150 3.33 -4.19 -11.01
C ASP A 150 2.96 -2.84 -10.36
N GLY A 151 2.77 -1.79 -11.15
CA GLY A 151 2.35 -0.47 -10.67
C GLY A 151 1.30 0.17 -11.57
N VAL A 152 0.41 0.97 -10.99
CA VAL A 152 -0.52 1.82 -11.73
C VAL A 152 -0.49 3.23 -11.15
N ALA A 153 -0.44 4.22 -12.04
CA ALA A 153 -0.66 5.61 -11.68
C ALA A 153 -1.70 6.23 -12.62
N TRP A 154 -2.56 7.10 -12.08
CA TRP A 154 -3.63 7.74 -12.84
C TRP A 154 -3.36 9.24 -12.91
N HIS A 155 -3.24 9.79 -14.12
CA HIS A 155 -3.10 11.23 -14.35
C HIS A 155 -3.97 11.70 -15.52
N GLY A 156 -4.90 12.61 -15.25
CA GLY A 156 -5.90 13.07 -16.21
C GLY A 156 -6.70 11.90 -16.80
N ASN A 157 -6.66 11.76 -18.12
CA ASN A 157 -7.30 10.66 -18.85
C ASN A 157 -6.45 9.39 -18.93
N ARG A 158 -5.24 9.39 -18.38
CA ARG A 158 -4.27 8.32 -18.63
C ARG A 158 -4.02 7.45 -17.42
N LEU A 159 -3.90 6.16 -17.69
CA LEU A 159 -3.31 5.19 -16.79
C LEU A 159 -1.90 4.88 -17.27
N PHE A 160 -0.96 4.99 -16.35
CA PHE A 160 0.42 4.54 -16.50
C PHE A 160 0.53 3.22 -15.78
N VAL A 161 0.97 2.18 -16.48
CA VAL A 161 1.09 0.81 -15.95
C VAL A 161 2.53 0.38 -16.07
N ALA A 162 3.16 0.06 -14.95
CA ALA A 162 4.52 -0.44 -14.92
C ALA A 162 4.56 -1.96 -14.88
N ASN A 163 5.63 -2.56 -15.39
CA ASN A 163 5.86 -4.01 -15.37
C ASN A 163 7.33 -4.38 -15.13
N GLY A 164 8.06 -3.56 -14.36
CA GLY A 164 9.50 -3.69 -14.16
C GLY A 164 10.30 -2.80 -15.12
N ALA A 165 10.50 -3.23 -16.36
CA ALA A 165 11.30 -2.47 -17.34
C ALA A 165 10.50 -1.46 -18.17
N GLU A 166 9.18 -1.54 -18.20
CA GLU A 166 8.33 -0.68 -19.04
C GLU A 166 7.39 0.20 -18.23
N LEU A 167 7.05 1.34 -18.85
CA LEU A 167 5.93 2.18 -18.48
C LEU A 167 4.96 2.23 -19.68
N GLN A 168 3.87 1.48 -19.57
CA GLN A 168 2.81 1.40 -20.57
C GLN A 168 1.78 2.50 -20.32
N VAL A 169 1.38 3.20 -21.38
CA VAL A 169 0.44 4.32 -21.30
C VAL A 169 -0.86 3.94 -21.98
N PHE A 170 -1.96 4.06 -21.25
CA PHE A 170 -3.31 3.82 -21.72
C PHE A 170 -4.15 5.09 -21.55
N ASP A 171 -5.08 5.34 -22.47
CA ASP A 171 -5.97 6.52 -22.43
C ASP A 171 -7.43 6.07 -22.28
N LEU A 172 -8.04 6.43 -21.14
CA LEU A 172 -9.40 6.07 -20.78
C LEU A 172 -10.47 6.63 -21.74
N THR A 173 -10.12 7.62 -22.57
CA THR A 173 -11.01 8.11 -23.65
C THR A 173 -11.07 7.17 -24.86
N ARG A 174 -10.21 6.14 -24.90
CA ARG A 174 -10.10 5.14 -25.98
C ARG A 174 -10.61 3.77 -25.56
N LEU A 175 -11.47 3.70 -24.54
CA LEU A 175 -12.03 2.45 -24.05
C LEU A 175 -12.94 1.81 -25.08
N TRP A 176 -12.86 0.49 -25.21
CA TRP A 176 -13.61 -0.30 -26.19
C TRP A 176 -14.58 -1.26 -25.54
N ARG A 177 -15.68 -1.56 -26.24
CA ARG A 177 -16.66 -2.60 -25.90
C ARG A 177 -16.51 -3.81 -26.80
N MET A 178 -16.34 -4.98 -26.20
CA MET A 178 -16.32 -6.26 -26.90
C MET A 178 -17.74 -6.73 -27.21
N ASN A 179 -17.95 -7.32 -28.39
CA ASN A 179 -19.22 -7.92 -28.79
C ASN A 179 -19.24 -9.46 -28.63
N ASP A 180 -18.09 -10.08 -28.36
CA ASP A 180 -17.98 -11.50 -28.01
C ASP A 180 -17.25 -11.65 -26.67
N THR A 181 -18.02 -11.81 -25.60
CA THR A 181 -17.53 -12.01 -24.23
C THR A 181 -17.45 -13.50 -23.85
N THR A 182 -17.65 -14.39 -24.82
CA THR A 182 -17.62 -15.85 -24.61
C THR A 182 -16.31 -16.49 -25.07
N SER A 183 -15.45 -15.72 -25.74
CA SER A 183 -14.20 -16.22 -26.28
C SER A 183 -12.99 -15.92 -25.39
N ALA A 184 -12.11 -16.91 -25.24
CA ALA A 184 -10.78 -16.75 -24.65
C ALA A 184 -9.80 -15.96 -25.54
N THR A 185 -10.09 -15.83 -26.85
CA THR A 185 -9.20 -15.16 -27.79
C THR A 185 -9.21 -13.66 -27.59
N THR A 186 -8.14 -12.99 -28.03
CA THR A 186 -8.06 -11.53 -28.07
C THR A 186 -7.85 -11.06 -29.49
N GLY A 187 -8.77 -10.24 -29.99
CA GLY A 187 -8.64 -9.55 -31.27
C GLY A 187 -9.95 -9.39 -32.03
N LEU A 188 -9.81 -9.03 -33.30
CA LEU A 188 -10.90 -8.84 -34.25
C LEU A 188 -10.85 -9.92 -35.33
N ALA A 189 -11.90 -10.71 -35.46
CA ALA A 189 -12.03 -11.74 -36.49
C ALA A 189 -13.48 -11.88 -36.94
N SER A 190 -13.73 -11.76 -38.24
CA SER A 190 -15.06 -11.92 -38.85
C SER A 190 -16.16 -11.07 -38.17
N GLY A 191 -15.84 -9.82 -37.83
CA GLY A 191 -16.74 -8.87 -37.15
C GLY A 191 -16.95 -9.13 -35.65
N LYS A 192 -16.34 -10.18 -35.08
CA LYS A 192 -16.31 -10.45 -33.65
C LYS A 192 -15.09 -9.79 -33.02
N THR A 193 -15.31 -9.17 -31.87
CA THR A 193 -14.29 -8.51 -31.03
C THR A 193 -14.32 -9.17 -29.66
N SER A 194 -13.20 -9.75 -29.27
CA SER A 194 -13.06 -10.43 -27.98
C SER A 194 -11.76 -10.01 -27.32
N ALA A 195 -11.75 -9.97 -25.98
CA ALA A 195 -10.56 -9.69 -25.18
C ALA A 195 -10.54 -10.61 -23.95
N ARG A 196 -10.38 -11.92 -24.17
CA ARG A 196 -10.43 -12.97 -23.13
C ARG A 196 -11.62 -12.78 -22.19
N TYR A 197 -12.83 -13.06 -22.66
CA TYR A 197 -14.08 -12.97 -21.90
C TYR A 197 -14.45 -11.59 -21.33
N HIS A 198 -13.61 -10.56 -21.47
CA HIS A 198 -13.90 -9.23 -20.95
C HIS A 198 -14.95 -8.53 -21.81
N ILE A 199 -15.80 -7.74 -21.15
CA ILE A 199 -16.74 -6.81 -21.81
C ILE A 199 -15.98 -5.59 -22.35
N TRP A 200 -14.90 -5.18 -21.68
CA TRP A 200 -14.18 -3.95 -21.98
C TRP A 200 -12.70 -4.22 -22.28
N ALA A 201 -12.13 -3.43 -23.19
CA ALA A 201 -10.71 -3.45 -23.49
C ALA A 201 -10.14 -2.02 -23.56
N LEU A 202 -8.88 -1.85 -23.20
CA LEU A 202 -8.18 -0.58 -23.22
C LEU A 202 -6.87 -0.73 -24.03
N PRO A 203 -6.75 -0.06 -25.19
CA PRO A 203 -5.59 -0.19 -26.04
C PRO A 203 -4.40 0.61 -25.52
N LEU A 204 -3.22 0.00 -25.65
CA LEU A 204 -1.93 0.66 -25.42
C LEU A 204 -1.73 1.83 -26.38
N VAL A 205 -1.45 3.02 -25.84
CA VAL A 205 -1.20 4.25 -26.61
C VAL A 205 0.30 4.42 -26.86
N ALA A 206 1.12 4.23 -25.84
CA ALA A 206 2.56 4.38 -25.93
C ALA A 206 3.27 3.54 -24.87
N ARG A 207 4.57 3.31 -25.05
CA ARG A 207 5.42 2.59 -24.10
C ARG A 207 6.77 3.29 -23.93
N TYR A 208 7.16 3.55 -22.68
CA TYR A 208 8.53 3.90 -22.29
C TYR A 208 9.24 2.67 -21.72
N SER A 209 10.57 2.67 -21.78
CA SER A 209 11.42 1.60 -21.27
C SER A 209 12.61 2.18 -20.52
N THR A 210 13.02 1.53 -19.44
CA THR A 210 14.23 1.87 -18.70
C THR A 210 15.49 1.19 -19.25
N VAL A 211 15.33 0.27 -20.21
CA VAL A 211 16.43 -0.39 -20.95
C VAL A 211 16.60 0.20 -22.36
N SER A 212 17.79 0.09 -22.94
CA SER A 212 18.16 0.67 -24.25
C SER A 212 17.22 0.21 -25.38
N THR A 213 16.85 1.13 -26.26
CA THR A 213 15.94 0.85 -27.40
C THR A 213 16.47 -0.22 -28.37
N ALA A 214 17.79 -0.33 -28.56
CA ALA A 214 18.36 -1.39 -29.40
C ALA A 214 18.22 -2.80 -28.78
N GLN A 215 18.06 -2.87 -27.46
CA GLN A 215 17.76 -4.10 -26.76
C GLN A 215 16.27 -4.39 -26.80
N VAL A 216 15.39 -3.38 -26.62
CA VAL A 216 13.91 -3.53 -26.52
C VAL A 216 13.29 -4.28 -27.71
N ASP A 217 13.80 -4.07 -28.91
CA ASP A 217 13.33 -4.75 -30.12
C ASP A 217 14.03 -6.09 -30.38
N ASN A 218 15.13 -6.35 -29.68
CA ASN A 218 15.83 -7.63 -29.70
C ASN A 218 15.29 -8.54 -28.59
N VAL A 219 14.45 -9.49 -29.03
CA VAL A 219 13.81 -10.54 -28.24
C VAL A 219 14.82 -11.34 -27.38
N ALA A 220 16.10 -11.37 -27.76
CA ALA A 220 17.15 -12.08 -27.04
C ALA A 220 17.95 -11.22 -26.03
N SER A 221 17.81 -9.89 -26.01
CA SER A 221 18.70 -9.02 -25.20
C SER A 221 18.05 -7.89 -24.39
N ALA A 222 16.79 -7.50 -24.60
CA ALA A 222 16.09 -6.63 -23.64
C ALA A 222 15.39 -7.36 -22.51
N TYR A 223 15.03 -8.61 -22.74
CA TYR A 223 14.14 -9.35 -21.88
C TYR A 223 14.70 -10.75 -21.69
N VAL A 224 14.78 -11.21 -20.44
CA VAL A 224 15.08 -12.62 -20.17
C VAL A 224 13.80 -13.39 -20.47
N ASN A 225 13.82 -14.28 -21.47
CA ASN A 225 12.67 -15.11 -21.86
C ASN A 225 11.38 -14.34 -22.20
N ASN A 226 11.45 -13.21 -22.92
CA ASN A 226 10.29 -12.32 -23.18
C ASN A 226 9.63 -11.71 -21.93
N ASN A 227 10.31 -11.73 -20.78
CA ASN A 227 9.79 -11.21 -19.53
C ASN A 227 10.28 -9.78 -19.25
N PRO A 228 9.42 -8.74 -19.33
CA PRO A 228 9.79 -7.35 -19.01
C PRO A 228 10.11 -7.11 -17.53
N ARG A 229 9.96 -8.12 -16.67
CA ARG A 229 10.35 -8.05 -15.26
C ARG A 229 11.81 -8.38 -15.00
N ALA A 230 12.57 -8.68 -16.04
CA ALA A 230 13.98 -9.03 -15.91
C ALA A 230 14.88 -7.85 -15.51
N CYS A 231 14.32 -6.67 -15.21
CA CYS A 231 15.12 -5.54 -14.72
C CYS A 231 15.81 -5.93 -13.40
N ALA A 232 17.11 -5.63 -13.30
CA ALA A 232 17.91 -5.95 -12.12
C ALA A 232 18.14 -4.67 -11.30
N PRO A 233 17.40 -4.46 -10.20
CA PRO A 233 17.55 -3.24 -9.40
C PRO A 233 18.98 -3.11 -8.85
N GLY A 234 19.66 -2.01 -9.16
CA GLY A 234 21.10 -1.84 -8.91
C GLY A 234 21.64 -0.42 -9.18
N THR A 235 22.94 -0.27 -9.47
CA THR A 235 23.57 1.06 -9.67
C THR A 235 23.33 1.66 -11.07
N GLY A 236 22.79 0.88 -12.01
CA GLY A 236 22.56 1.30 -13.40
C GLY A 236 21.09 1.58 -13.69
N GLU A 237 20.38 0.58 -14.21
CA GLU A 237 19.01 0.68 -14.71
C GLU A 237 18.00 0.80 -13.56
N LEU A 238 16.96 1.62 -13.75
CA LEU A 238 15.86 1.79 -12.79
C LEU A 238 14.76 0.77 -13.07
N CYS A 239 14.32 0.06 -12.03
CA CYS A 239 13.10 -0.75 -12.08
C CYS A 239 11.86 0.07 -11.71
N LEU A 240 10.78 -0.13 -12.47
CA LEU A 240 9.45 0.40 -12.23
C LEU A 240 8.59 -0.70 -11.62
N SER A 241 8.73 -0.95 -10.31
CA SER A 241 7.98 -1.99 -9.61
C SER A 241 6.72 -1.48 -8.92
N SER A 242 6.59 -0.17 -8.76
CA SER A 242 5.35 0.48 -8.34
C SER A 242 5.26 1.88 -8.91
N LEU A 243 4.04 2.43 -8.96
CA LEU A 243 3.78 3.77 -9.43
C LEU A 243 2.78 4.49 -8.53
N SER A 244 2.94 5.81 -8.40
CA SER A 244 1.93 6.73 -7.89
C SER A 244 2.15 8.13 -8.45
N ILE A 245 1.28 9.08 -8.08
CA ILE A 245 1.38 10.48 -8.49
C ILE A 245 1.54 11.34 -7.25
N ASP A 246 2.58 12.17 -7.25
CA ASP A 246 2.74 13.25 -6.28
C ASP A 246 2.11 14.53 -6.85
N ARG A 247 1.12 15.07 -6.14
CA ARG A 247 0.45 16.35 -6.43
C ARG A 247 0.72 17.44 -5.40
N SER A 248 1.74 17.28 -4.56
CA SER A 248 2.11 18.26 -3.54
C SER A 248 2.60 19.60 -4.13
N SER A 249 2.96 19.62 -5.42
CA SER A 249 3.33 20.82 -6.17
C SER A 249 2.35 21.11 -7.32
N GLN A 250 2.44 22.32 -7.90
CA GLN A 250 1.66 22.70 -9.08
C GLN A 250 1.96 21.84 -10.32
N THR A 251 3.13 21.20 -10.36
CA THR A 251 3.55 20.30 -11.43
C THR A 251 3.55 18.88 -10.89
N PRO A 252 2.51 18.08 -11.17
CA PRO A 252 2.47 16.69 -10.71
C PRO A 252 3.64 15.89 -11.26
N THR A 253 4.14 14.95 -10.45
CA THR A 253 5.23 14.04 -10.84
C THR A 253 4.81 12.61 -10.64
N LEU A 254 5.25 11.74 -11.54
CA LEU A 254 5.13 10.29 -11.35
C LEU A 254 6.19 9.88 -10.33
N VAL A 255 5.81 9.06 -9.36
CA VAL A 255 6.73 8.47 -8.38
C VAL A 255 6.80 6.98 -8.66
N SER A 256 8.01 6.43 -8.71
CA SER A 256 8.24 4.99 -8.84
C SER A 256 9.17 4.48 -7.77
N VAL A 257 9.09 3.19 -7.44
CA VAL A 257 10.05 2.52 -6.57
C VAL A 257 10.45 1.16 -7.16
N GLU A 258 11.67 0.75 -6.84
CA GLU A 258 12.20 -0.57 -7.15
C GLU A 258 11.79 -1.59 -6.08
N ASN A 259 11.35 -2.78 -6.50
CA ASN A 259 11.26 -3.91 -5.58
C ASN A 259 12.65 -4.53 -5.43
N LYS A 260 13.20 -4.43 -4.21
CA LYS A 260 14.46 -5.04 -3.84
C LYS A 260 14.28 -5.89 -2.60
N GLY A 261 14.66 -7.17 -2.66
CA GLY A 261 14.59 -8.10 -1.51
C GLY A 261 15.50 -7.74 -0.32
N THR A 262 16.30 -6.68 -0.44
CA THR A 262 17.21 -6.15 0.57
C THR A 262 17.14 -4.62 0.60
N ALA A 263 17.80 -3.99 1.57
CA ALA A 263 17.87 -2.54 1.66
C ALA A 263 18.48 -1.88 0.41
N GLY A 264 18.07 -0.63 0.15
CA GLY A 264 18.60 0.21 -0.91
C GLY A 264 17.76 0.27 -2.18
N ALA A 265 16.44 0.08 -2.07
CA ALA A 265 15.50 0.36 -3.15
C ALA A 265 15.45 1.87 -3.43
N ARG A 266 15.50 2.29 -4.70
CA ARG A 266 15.40 3.71 -5.07
C ARG A 266 13.95 4.11 -5.30
N ILE A 267 13.51 5.19 -4.66
CA ILE A 267 12.29 5.92 -4.98
C ILE A 267 12.66 7.11 -5.86
N VAL A 268 12.05 7.21 -7.03
CA VAL A 268 12.42 8.17 -8.08
C VAL A 268 11.20 8.93 -8.56
N ARG A 269 11.39 10.21 -8.89
CA ARG A 269 10.35 11.09 -9.42
C ARG A 269 10.61 11.40 -10.89
N TRP A 270 9.54 11.48 -11.66
CA TRP A 270 9.59 11.76 -13.10
C TRP A 270 8.62 12.88 -13.47
N PRO A 271 9.03 13.83 -14.32
CA PRO A 271 8.14 14.90 -14.78
C PRO A 271 7.05 14.33 -15.68
N LEU A 272 5.78 14.40 -15.25
CA LEU A 272 4.64 13.88 -16.02
C LEU A 272 4.44 14.63 -17.34
N SER A 273 4.77 15.92 -17.38
CA SER A 273 4.73 16.73 -18.61
C SER A 273 5.61 16.14 -19.72
N ALA A 274 6.67 15.42 -19.37
CA ALA A 274 7.55 14.73 -20.32
C ALA A 274 7.07 13.31 -20.67
N LEU A 275 6.18 12.72 -19.88
CA LEU A 275 5.73 11.32 -20.01
C LEU A 275 4.43 11.15 -20.82
N GLY A 276 4.06 12.14 -21.64
CA GLY A 276 2.74 12.15 -22.28
C GLY A 276 2.68 12.59 -23.74
N THR A 277 3.81 12.91 -24.35
CA THR A 277 3.84 13.44 -25.71
C THR A 277 3.78 12.35 -26.78
N GLY A 278 3.98 11.08 -26.41
CA GLY A 278 4.11 9.98 -27.38
C GLY A 278 5.35 10.09 -28.28
N THR A 279 6.18 11.12 -28.08
CA THR A 279 7.40 11.35 -28.85
C THR A 279 8.55 10.51 -28.27
N PRO A 280 9.33 9.80 -29.10
CA PRO A 280 10.46 8.99 -28.65
C PRO A 280 11.67 9.86 -28.22
N THR A 281 11.58 10.48 -27.05
CA THR A 281 12.62 11.28 -26.39
C THR A 281 12.99 10.74 -25.01
N THR A 282 14.27 10.66 -24.67
CA THR A 282 14.72 10.31 -23.32
C THR A 282 14.12 11.25 -22.28
N VAL A 283 13.55 10.69 -21.20
CA VAL A 283 13.00 11.46 -20.08
C VAL A 283 13.92 11.31 -18.88
N ALA A 284 14.47 12.43 -18.40
CA ALA A 284 15.27 12.45 -17.18
C ALA A 284 14.36 12.38 -15.95
N SER A 285 14.73 11.55 -14.97
CA SER A 285 14.18 11.60 -13.62
C SER A 285 14.79 12.75 -12.82
N GLU A 286 14.16 13.11 -11.71
CA GLU A 286 14.75 14.01 -10.72
C GLU A 286 16.00 13.38 -10.10
N ALA A 287 17.07 14.17 -9.95
CA ALA A 287 18.35 13.70 -9.41
C ALA A 287 18.31 13.27 -7.93
N LYS A 288 17.28 13.69 -7.17
CA LYS A 288 17.12 13.41 -5.74
C LYS A 288 16.12 12.27 -5.52
N GLY A 289 16.56 11.03 -5.73
CA GLY A 289 15.82 9.86 -5.27
C GLY A 289 16.00 9.62 -3.77
N TYR A 290 15.02 8.97 -3.12
CA TYR A 290 15.19 8.43 -1.76
C TYR A 290 15.64 6.97 -1.84
N VAL A 291 16.74 6.64 -1.16
CA VAL A 291 17.24 5.25 -1.08
C VAL A 291 16.69 4.64 0.21
N SER A 292 15.68 3.79 0.08
CA SER A 292 14.96 3.24 1.22
C SER A 292 15.68 2.02 1.81
N PRO A 293 15.83 1.92 3.14
CA PRO A 293 16.30 0.71 3.79
C PRO A 293 15.19 -0.33 4.00
N VAL A 294 13.94 -0.04 3.62
CA VAL A 294 12.81 -1.00 3.67
C VAL A 294 13.00 -2.08 2.61
N TRP A 295 12.76 -3.34 2.97
CA TRP A 295 12.91 -4.49 2.08
C TRP A 295 11.59 -4.80 1.38
N GLY A 296 11.67 -5.32 0.16
CA GLY A 296 10.54 -5.84 -0.60
C GLY A 296 9.45 -4.80 -0.84
N ILE A 297 9.83 -3.55 -1.15
CA ILE A 297 8.85 -2.49 -1.38
C ILE A 297 8.03 -2.83 -2.64
N GLN A 298 6.72 -2.90 -2.50
CA GLN A 298 5.77 -3.19 -3.59
C GLN A 298 4.90 -1.98 -3.96
N GLY A 299 4.84 -0.98 -3.08
CA GLY A 299 4.01 0.20 -3.20
C GLY A 299 4.70 1.43 -2.66
N THR A 300 4.57 2.56 -3.36
CA THR A 300 5.00 3.84 -2.81
C THR A 300 4.04 4.97 -3.15
N ALA A 301 3.84 5.89 -2.22
CA ALA A 301 3.16 7.16 -2.43
C ALA A 301 3.79 8.25 -1.55
N THR A 302 3.49 9.51 -1.81
CA THR A 302 3.96 10.63 -0.98
C THR A 302 2.89 11.69 -0.82
N ASP A 303 2.87 12.33 0.34
CA ASP A 303 2.07 13.52 0.61
C ASP A 303 2.82 14.84 0.30
N GLY A 304 4.04 14.74 -0.26
CA GLY A 304 4.96 15.85 -0.49
C GLY A 304 5.95 16.10 0.63
N THR A 305 5.71 15.56 1.82
CA THR A 305 6.58 15.67 2.99
C THR A 305 7.24 14.34 3.33
N SER A 306 6.47 13.26 3.29
CA SER A 306 6.88 11.91 3.65
C SER A 306 6.60 10.93 2.51
N TYR A 307 7.44 9.91 2.38
CA TYR A 307 7.19 8.74 1.56
C TYR A 307 6.52 7.66 2.40
N TYR A 308 5.45 7.08 1.85
CA TYR A 308 4.80 5.87 2.35
C TYR A 308 5.23 4.70 1.47
N MET A 309 5.54 3.57 2.10
CA MET A 309 6.06 2.37 1.42
C MET A 309 5.37 1.12 1.96
N SER A 310 4.77 0.30 1.09
CA SER A 310 4.35 -1.04 1.47
C SER A 310 5.53 -1.99 1.30
N GLY A 311 5.92 -2.68 2.35
CA GLY A 311 7.08 -3.58 2.31
C GLY A 311 7.08 -4.56 3.48
N THR A 312 8.15 -5.34 3.59
CA THR A 312 8.28 -6.34 4.65
C THR A 312 8.27 -5.65 6.02
N CYS A 313 7.47 -6.16 6.95
CA CYS A 313 7.56 -5.75 8.35
C CYS A 313 8.94 -6.13 8.92
N PRO A 314 9.45 -5.40 9.93
CA PRO A 314 10.65 -5.83 10.65
C PRO A 314 10.49 -7.25 11.21
N SER A 315 11.59 -8.00 11.32
CA SER A 315 11.58 -9.42 11.74
C SER A 315 10.95 -9.69 13.12
N TYR A 316 10.79 -8.64 13.94
CA TYR A 316 10.17 -8.67 15.25
C TYR A 316 8.65 -8.40 15.22
N TRP A 317 8.03 -8.25 14.03
CA TRP A 317 6.70 -7.65 13.89
C TRP A 317 5.68 -8.54 13.17
N PRO A 318 4.62 -8.94 13.88
CA PRO A 318 4.63 -9.61 15.19
C PRO A 318 5.44 -10.94 15.12
N GLY A 319 6.10 -11.31 16.22
CA GLY A 319 7.05 -12.45 16.24
C GLY A 319 6.50 -13.78 15.69
N GLY A 320 7.37 -14.57 15.03
CA GLY A 320 7.03 -15.86 14.41
C GLY A 320 7.80 -16.10 13.11
N THR A 321 7.42 -17.12 12.35
CA THR A 321 7.99 -17.42 11.00
C THR A 321 7.18 -16.79 9.87
N THR A 322 6.09 -16.09 10.17
CA THR A 322 5.18 -15.52 9.16
C THR A 322 5.70 -14.17 8.69
N LEU A 323 5.92 -14.03 7.38
CA LEU A 323 6.28 -12.74 6.77
C LEU A 323 5.03 -11.86 6.68
N HIS A 324 5.07 -10.71 7.38
CA HIS A 324 4.02 -9.70 7.36
C HIS A 324 4.37 -8.53 6.43
N SER A 325 3.34 -7.86 5.91
CA SER A 325 3.47 -6.61 5.16
C SER A 325 3.11 -5.42 6.04
N CYS A 326 3.86 -4.34 5.93
CA CYS A 326 3.70 -3.13 6.70
C CYS A 326 3.66 -1.91 5.79
N ILE A 327 2.96 -0.87 6.23
CA ILE A 327 3.16 0.49 5.72
C ILE A 327 4.25 1.13 6.55
N HIS A 328 5.33 1.51 5.88
CA HIS A 328 6.43 2.28 6.42
C HIS A 328 6.28 3.73 6.01
N VAL A 329 6.77 4.65 6.83
CA VAL A 329 6.83 6.08 6.48
C VAL A 329 8.19 6.66 6.83
N ALA A 330 8.69 7.53 5.96
CA ALA A 330 9.95 8.23 6.14
C ALA A 330 9.91 9.60 5.47
N LYS A 331 10.50 10.62 6.10
CA LYS A 331 10.87 11.82 5.36
C LYS A 331 12.11 11.55 4.51
N PRO A 332 12.31 12.29 3.40
CA PRO A 332 13.51 12.17 2.60
C PRO A 332 14.79 12.32 3.45
N GLY A 333 15.61 11.27 3.51
CA GLY A 333 16.88 11.25 4.24
C GLY A 333 16.78 10.83 5.72
N GLU A 334 15.57 10.61 6.25
CA GLU A 334 15.36 10.06 7.59
C GLU A 334 15.21 8.53 7.54
N ALA A 335 15.43 7.87 8.67
CA ALA A 335 15.17 6.43 8.79
C ALA A 335 13.65 6.16 8.76
N PRO A 336 13.18 5.14 8.04
CA PRO A 336 11.78 4.76 8.07
C PRO A 336 11.42 4.14 9.42
N HIS A 337 10.16 4.29 9.77
CA HIS A 337 9.53 3.49 10.81
C HIS A 337 8.22 2.89 10.27
N VAL A 338 7.73 1.86 10.95
CA VAL A 338 6.46 1.24 10.61
C VAL A 338 5.33 2.10 11.13
N LEU A 339 4.49 2.58 10.22
CA LEU A 339 3.24 3.27 10.54
C LEU A 339 2.18 2.27 11.01
N THR A 340 2.04 1.15 10.31
CA THR A 340 1.10 0.09 10.67
C THR A 340 1.41 -1.22 9.95
N GLN A 341 0.98 -2.35 10.51
CA GLN A 341 0.83 -3.58 9.72
C GLN A 341 -0.24 -3.36 8.65
N ALA A 342 -0.03 -3.92 7.48
CA ALA A 342 -0.93 -3.83 6.34
C ALA A 342 -1.49 -5.22 6.00
N PRO A 343 -2.54 -5.31 5.15
CA PRO A 343 -2.90 -6.57 4.53
C PRO A 343 -1.67 -7.25 3.92
N GLN A 344 -1.51 -8.55 4.15
CA GLN A 344 -0.41 -9.34 3.60
C GLN A 344 -0.32 -9.17 2.08
N LEU A 345 0.91 -9.07 1.58
CA LEU A 345 1.22 -8.75 0.19
C LEU A 345 0.54 -7.45 -0.27
N THR A 346 0.55 -6.41 0.57
CA THR A 346 0.14 -5.06 0.13
C THR A 346 1.04 -4.62 -1.01
N GLN A 347 0.41 -4.22 -2.11
CA GLN A 347 1.07 -3.84 -3.36
C GLN A 347 1.03 -2.31 -3.53
N GLY A 348 0.54 -1.81 -4.66
CA GLY A 348 0.48 -0.38 -4.98
C GLY A 348 -0.19 0.50 -3.90
N LEU A 349 0.31 1.73 -3.79
CA LEU A 349 -0.19 2.77 -2.88
C LEU A 349 -0.54 4.03 -3.67
N SER A 350 -1.54 4.78 -3.20
CA SER A 350 -1.95 6.06 -3.78
C SER A 350 -2.31 7.06 -2.69
N TRP A 351 -1.80 8.29 -2.79
CA TRP A 351 -2.10 9.34 -1.82
C TRP A 351 -3.25 10.21 -2.30
N ASP A 352 -4.28 10.35 -1.47
CA ASP A 352 -5.40 11.28 -1.67
C ASP A 352 -5.09 12.61 -0.97
N PRO A 353 -4.73 13.67 -1.71
CA PRO A 353 -4.39 14.96 -1.12
C PRO A 353 -5.62 15.71 -0.59
N HIS A 354 -6.83 15.34 -0.98
CA HIS A 354 -8.09 15.97 -0.56
C HIS A 354 -8.57 15.37 0.75
N ALA A 355 -8.65 14.05 0.83
CA ALA A 355 -9.07 13.35 2.03
C ALA A 355 -7.94 13.20 3.06
N LYS A 356 -6.69 13.46 2.69
CA LYS A 356 -5.48 13.18 3.49
C LYS A 356 -5.39 11.71 3.88
N ARG A 357 -5.70 10.84 2.92
CA ARG A 357 -5.72 9.38 3.11
C ARG A 357 -4.73 8.69 2.19
N LEU A 358 -4.05 7.70 2.73
CA LEU A 358 -3.25 6.77 1.95
C LEU A 358 -4.13 5.57 1.60
N TRP A 359 -4.25 5.27 0.32
CA TRP A 359 -4.99 4.14 -0.21
C TRP A 359 -4.03 3.06 -0.71
N GLY A 360 -4.46 1.80 -0.70
CA GLY A 360 -3.71 0.68 -1.24
C GLY A 360 -4.56 -0.56 -1.45
N ALA A 361 -3.97 -1.57 -2.10
CA ALA A 361 -4.58 -2.87 -2.30
C ALA A 361 -3.55 -3.99 -2.08
N ASN A 362 -4.01 -5.21 -1.81
CA ASN A 362 -3.13 -6.37 -1.60
C ASN A 362 -3.38 -7.49 -2.61
N GLU A 363 -2.31 -8.23 -2.93
CA GLU A 363 -2.33 -9.35 -3.88
C GLU A 363 -3.14 -10.53 -3.37
N ALA A 364 -2.85 -10.99 -2.16
CA ALA A 364 -3.58 -12.04 -1.46
C ALA A 364 -3.20 -12.07 0.03
N LEU A 365 -4.19 -12.21 0.91
CA LEU A 365 -4.00 -12.73 2.25
C LEU A 365 -3.99 -14.25 2.19
N VAL A 366 -2.87 -14.91 2.49
CA VAL A 366 -2.84 -16.38 2.59
C VAL A 366 -3.10 -16.76 4.04
N ASP A 367 -4.38 -16.90 4.40
CA ASP A 367 -4.78 -17.66 5.59
C ASP A 367 -5.30 -19.06 5.18
N SER A 368 -5.58 -19.93 6.15
CA SER A 368 -6.06 -21.30 5.90
C SER A 368 -7.41 -21.38 5.17
N SER A 369 -8.08 -20.25 4.95
CA SER A 369 -9.34 -20.12 4.20
C SER A 369 -9.15 -19.73 2.72
N GLY A 370 -7.91 -19.56 2.25
CA GLY A 370 -7.61 -19.13 0.88
C GLY A 370 -7.36 -17.62 0.74
N PRO A 371 -7.03 -17.13 -0.48
CA PRO A 371 -6.72 -15.74 -0.73
C PRO A 371 -7.91 -14.83 -0.38
N ARG A 372 -7.62 -13.71 0.28
CA ARG A 372 -8.56 -12.60 0.48
C ARG A 372 -7.91 -11.26 0.15
N ARG A 373 -8.67 -10.33 -0.41
CA ARG A 373 -8.21 -9.08 -1.00
C ARG A 373 -9.07 -7.92 -0.55
N VAL A 374 -8.40 -6.83 -0.23
CA VAL A 374 -9.06 -5.59 0.16
C VAL A 374 -8.40 -4.42 -0.51
N VAL A 375 -9.22 -3.47 -0.94
CA VAL A 375 -8.77 -2.09 -1.14
C VAL A 375 -8.97 -1.39 0.19
N PHE A 376 -7.90 -0.89 0.77
CA PHE A 376 -7.92 -0.19 2.04
C PHE A 376 -7.51 1.26 1.87
N SER A 377 -7.85 2.06 2.87
CA SER A 377 -7.31 3.38 3.11
C SER A 377 -7.08 3.60 4.60
N ILE A 378 -6.12 4.45 4.92
CA ILE A 378 -5.82 4.91 6.27
C ILE A 378 -5.63 6.44 6.25
N GLU A 379 -5.78 7.08 7.40
CA GLU A 379 -5.43 8.48 7.65
C GLU A 379 -4.10 8.50 8.44
N PRO A 380 -2.93 8.61 7.79
CA PRO A 380 -1.65 8.62 8.49
C PRO A 380 -1.57 9.69 9.58
N GLY A 381 -2.17 10.86 9.32
CA GLY A 381 -2.22 11.97 10.27
C GLY A 381 -3.02 11.69 11.54
N ALA A 382 -3.95 10.73 11.55
CA ALA A 382 -4.73 10.40 12.75
C ALA A 382 -3.86 9.81 13.88
N GLY A 383 -2.75 9.16 13.50
CA GLY A 383 -1.77 8.63 14.44
C GLY A 383 -0.68 9.62 14.84
N ALA A 384 -0.39 10.61 14.01
CA ALA A 384 0.75 11.51 14.19
C ALA A 384 0.70 12.27 15.52
N THR A 385 1.87 12.71 15.97
CA THR A 385 1.96 13.63 17.12
C THR A 385 1.15 14.87 16.77
N THR A 386 0.20 15.19 17.63
CA THR A 386 -0.63 16.38 17.44
C THR A 386 0.23 17.63 17.59
N SER A 387 -0.18 18.73 16.96
CA SER A 387 0.59 20.00 17.01
C SER A 387 0.82 20.54 18.44
N ASP A 388 0.00 20.13 19.40
CA ASP A 388 0.13 20.42 20.84
C ASP A 388 1.00 19.39 21.61
N GLY A 389 1.70 18.50 20.89
CA GLY A 389 2.75 17.62 21.42
C GLY A 389 2.26 16.31 22.04
N TRP A 390 1.04 15.85 21.71
CA TRP A 390 0.50 14.58 22.22
C TRP A 390 0.65 13.44 21.20
N SER A 391 1.04 12.28 21.70
CA SER A 391 1.40 11.08 20.97
C SER A 391 0.67 9.87 21.56
N TRP A 392 0.97 8.64 21.14
CA TRP A 392 0.52 7.44 21.83
C TRP A 392 1.67 6.77 22.56
N LEU A 393 1.34 6.02 23.61
CA LEU A 393 2.22 5.03 24.21
C LEU A 393 1.81 3.67 23.67
N THR A 394 2.56 3.18 22.68
CA THR A 394 2.18 2.01 21.87
C THR A 394 3.16 0.87 21.98
N ASN A 395 2.64 -0.34 21.83
CA ASN A 395 3.41 -1.52 21.49
C ASN A 395 2.90 -2.10 20.18
N PHE A 396 3.84 -2.51 19.33
CA PHE A 396 3.57 -2.87 17.95
C PHE A 396 3.64 -4.36 17.64
N HIS A 397 3.94 -5.19 18.64
CA HIS A 397 4.10 -6.64 18.48
C HIS A 397 2.76 -7.41 18.45
N GLN A 398 1.63 -6.70 18.46
CA GLN A 398 0.31 -7.26 18.16
C GLN A 398 -0.20 -6.74 16.82
N VAL A 399 -0.89 -7.61 16.07
CA VAL A 399 -1.66 -7.24 14.87
C VAL A 399 -2.61 -6.07 15.18
N GLY A 400 -2.51 -4.98 14.41
CA GLY A 400 -3.28 -3.75 14.64
C GLY A 400 -2.72 -2.80 15.72
N SER A 401 -1.65 -3.21 16.42
CA SER A 401 -1.02 -2.49 17.53
C SER A 401 -1.91 -2.28 18.76
N VAL A 402 -1.27 -2.08 19.91
CA VAL A 402 -1.95 -1.75 21.16
C VAL A 402 -1.40 -0.51 21.81
N CYS A 403 -2.27 0.15 22.56
CA CYS A 403 -2.06 1.43 23.20
C CYS A 403 -2.26 1.27 24.72
N ALA A 404 -1.42 1.96 25.49
CA ALA A 404 -1.61 2.10 26.92
C ALA A 404 -2.86 2.97 27.17
N THR A 405 -3.85 2.42 27.85
CA THR A 405 -5.16 3.06 28.03
C THR A 405 -5.58 2.95 29.49
N PRO A 406 -5.94 4.04 30.19
CA PRO A 406 -6.54 3.95 31.51
C PRO A 406 -7.80 3.08 31.48
N GLN A 407 -7.95 2.19 32.46
CA GLN A 407 -9.06 1.24 32.49
C GLN A 407 -10.41 1.96 32.42
N GLY A 408 -11.22 1.59 31.42
CA GLY A 408 -12.54 2.20 31.20
C GLY A 408 -12.49 3.69 30.85
N ASP A 409 -11.38 4.18 30.28
CA ASP A 409 -11.14 5.58 29.96
C ASP A 409 -11.23 6.53 31.19
N ALA A 410 -11.10 5.98 32.40
CA ALA A 410 -11.25 6.72 33.63
C ALA A 410 -10.06 7.66 33.90
N THR A 411 -10.34 8.75 34.62
CA THR A 411 -9.38 9.84 34.86
C THR A 411 -8.96 9.99 36.33
N ALA A 412 -9.47 9.14 37.23
CA ALA A 412 -9.22 9.21 38.67
C ALA A 412 -7.81 8.72 39.04
N ASN A 413 -7.26 9.21 40.16
CA ASN A 413 -6.04 8.66 40.74
C ASN A 413 -6.25 7.17 41.11
N GLY A 414 -5.23 6.35 40.88
CA GLY A 414 -5.25 4.91 41.11
C GLY A 414 -5.87 4.11 39.96
N THR A 415 -6.39 4.75 38.90
CA THR A 415 -6.91 4.05 37.72
C THR A 415 -5.80 3.23 37.08
N PRO A 416 -5.93 1.89 36.94
CA PRO A 416 -4.93 1.06 36.28
C PRO A 416 -4.74 1.42 34.81
N ILE A 417 -3.51 1.33 34.31
CA ILE A 417 -3.23 1.40 32.87
C ILE A 417 -3.31 -0.01 32.28
N THR A 418 -3.98 -0.13 31.13
CA THR A 418 -4.25 -1.40 30.46
C THR A 418 -3.71 -1.43 29.05
N VAL A 419 -3.48 -2.62 28.53
CA VAL A 419 -3.32 -2.92 27.12
C VAL A 419 -4.69 -2.82 26.47
N TRP A 420 -4.84 -1.98 25.45
CA TRP A 420 -6.08 -1.87 24.70
C TRP A 420 -5.79 -1.67 23.22
N PRO A 421 -6.66 -2.12 22.29
CA PRO A 421 -6.51 -1.79 20.88
C PRO A 421 -6.42 -0.28 20.70
N CYS A 422 -5.51 0.18 19.85
CA CYS A 422 -5.45 1.60 19.52
C CYS A 422 -6.74 2.01 18.79
N THR A 423 -7.50 2.94 19.36
CA THR A 423 -8.75 3.48 18.80
C THR A 423 -8.60 4.94 18.34
N GLY A 424 -7.56 5.63 18.81
CA GLY A 424 -7.33 7.05 18.55
C GLY A 424 -8.05 7.97 19.52
N ALA A 425 -8.67 7.39 20.56
CA ALA A 425 -9.35 8.12 21.63
C ALA A 425 -8.40 9.03 22.41
N GLU A 426 -8.95 10.11 22.99
CA GLU A 426 -8.23 11.05 23.85
C GLU A 426 -7.62 10.37 25.09
N SER A 427 -8.23 9.30 25.57
CA SER A 427 -7.73 8.45 26.67
C SER A 427 -6.48 7.63 26.31
N GLN A 428 -6.08 7.62 25.04
CA GLN A 428 -4.86 6.95 24.57
C GLN A 428 -3.75 7.93 24.21
N ARG A 429 -3.97 9.23 24.45
CA ARG A 429 -3.01 10.28 24.14
C ARG A 429 -2.10 10.54 25.34
N TRP A 430 -0.80 10.44 25.11
CA TRP A 430 0.26 10.58 26.09
C TRP A 430 1.31 11.58 25.59
N ARG A 431 1.94 12.30 26.52
CA ARG A 431 3.07 13.18 26.23
C ARG A 431 4.23 12.82 27.13
N TYR A 432 5.41 12.67 26.54
CA TYR A 432 6.64 12.60 27.30
C TYR A 432 7.17 14.01 27.56
N GLU A 433 7.23 14.43 28.82
CA GLU A 433 7.70 15.76 29.20
C GLU A 433 8.51 15.68 30.48
N ASN A 434 9.78 16.09 30.42
CA ASN A 434 10.68 16.11 31.56
C ASN A 434 10.67 14.78 32.32
N GLY A 435 10.86 13.64 31.65
CA GLY A 435 10.87 12.33 32.31
C GLY A 435 9.50 11.81 32.76
N LEU A 436 8.42 12.58 32.64
CA LEU A 436 7.07 12.14 32.98
C LEU A 436 6.32 11.70 31.71
N ILE A 437 5.50 10.66 31.83
CA ILE A 437 4.54 10.26 30.79
C ILE A 437 3.16 10.73 31.24
N VAL A 438 2.73 11.86 30.70
CA VAL A 438 1.50 12.58 31.05
C VAL A 438 0.36 12.08 30.17
N HIS A 439 -0.82 11.90 30.75
CA HIS A 439 -2.06 11.51 30.08
C HIS A 439 -2.89 12.74 29.68
N ARG A 440 -3.35 12.81 28.43
CA ARG A 440 -4.04 13.99 27.90
C ARG A 440 -5.34 14.28 28.61
N ALA A 441 -6.22 13.28 28.71
CA ALA A 441 -7.58 13.50 29.22
C ALA A 441 -7.66 13.79 30.72
N SER A 442 -6.63 13.41 31.52
CA SER A 442 -6.63 13.62 32.97
C SER A 442 -5.57 14.59 33.49
N GLY A 443 -4.54 14.92 32.70
CA GLY A 443 -3.37 15.67 33.16
C GLY A 443 -2.51 14.91 34.19
N LYS A 444 -2.71 13.60 34.33
CA LYS A 444 -2.03 12.74 35.32
C LYS A 444 -0.88 11.97 34.69
N CYS A 445 0.02 11.46 35.51
CA CYS A 445 1.21 10.77 35.07
C CYS A 445 1.09 9.26 35.32
N ILE A 446 1.71 8.46 34.44
CA ILE A 446 1.94 7.03 34.69
C ILE A 446 2.78 6.90 35.96
N THR A 447 2.24 6.20 36.96
CA THR A 447 2.84 6.06 38.29
C THR A 447 2.75 4.60 38.75
N PRO A 448 3.88 3.98 39.17
CA PRO A 448 3.85 2.68 39.84
C PRO A 448 3.05 2.76 41.15
N GLU A 449 2.05 1.90 41.30
CA GLU A 449 1.22 1.81 42.49
C GLU A 449 2.07 1.60 43.75
N GLY A 450 1.70 2.28 44.84
CA GLY A 450 2.38 2.16 46.13
C GLY A 450 3.86 2.57 46.10
N ASN A 451 4.28 3.42 45.14
CA ASN A 451 5.67 3.80 44.90
C ASN A 451 6.59 2.61 44.54
N GLY A 452 6.03 1.53 43.96
CA GLY A 452 6.74 0.29 43.62
C GLY A 452 7.71 0.39 42.43
N ALA A 453 8.40 1.51 42.21
CA ALA A 453 9.21 1.72 41.01
C ALA A 453 10.40 0.76 40.84
N SER A 454 10.88 0.14 41.92
CA SER A 454 11.94 -0.88 41.90
C SER A 454 11.40 -2.33 41.91
N VAL A 455 10.08 -2.53 41.95
CA VAL A 455 9.44 -3.84 42.18
C VAL A 455 8.91 -4.44 40.88
N ASN A 456 9.26 -5.71 40.62
CA ASN A 456 8.67 -6.46 39.50
C ASN A 456 7.19 -6.74 39.77
N GLY A 457 6.35 -6.51 38.76
CA GLY A 457 4.90 -6.68 38.83
C GLY A 457 4.18 -5.48 39.43
N ALA A 458 4.88 -4.39 39.79
CA ALA A 458 4.23 -3.17 40.26
C ALA A 458 3.26 -2.65 39.19
N LEU A 459 1.99 -2.46 39.58
CA LEU A 459 0.93 -2.00 38.69
C LEU A 459 1.18 -0.55 38.27
N LEU A 460 1.03 -0.24 36.98
CA LEU A 460 1.04 1.15 36.52
C LEU A 460 -0.37 1.74 36.61
N THR A 461 -0.46 2.93 37.18
CA THR A 461 -1.72 3.65 37.41
C THR A 461 -1.64 5.11 36.95
N LEU A 462 -2.78 5.77 36.81
CA LEU A 462 -2.84 7.23 36.76
C LEU A 462 -2.66 7.80 38.16
N TRP A 463 -1.76 8.78 38.31
CA TRP A 463 -1.66 9.56 39.54
C TRP A 463 -1.30 11.02 39.26
N THR A 464 -1.59 11.91 40.20
CA THR A 464 -1.17 13.31 40.12
C THR A 464 0.33 13.39 39.80
N CYS A 465 0.68 14.16 38.77
CA CYS A 465 2.07 14.35 38.37
C CYS A 465 2.84 15.06 39.49
N ASN A 466 3.99 14.50 39.86
CA ASN A 466 4.91 15.06 40.83
C ASN A 466 6.32 15.13 40.22
N PRO A 467 6.75 16.30 39.71
CA PRO A 467 8.08 16.44 39.12
C PRO A 467 9.20 16.25 40.16
N ALA A 468 8.96 16.36 41.46
CA ALA A 468 10.00 16.07 42.46
C ALA A 468 10.18 14.56 42.72
N SER A 469 9.27 13.71 42.22
CA SER A 469 9.29 12.27 42.45
C SER A 469 10.11 11.54 41.40
N ASP A 470 11.08 10.74 41.83
CA ASP A 470 11.85 9.84 40.99
C ASP A 470 11.06 8.58 40.57
N VAL A 471 10.08 8.14 41.37
CA VAL A 471 9.25 6.95 41.07
C VAL A 471 8.35 7.11 39.83
N GLN A 472 8.08 8.34 39.38
CA GLN A 472 7.31 8.64 38.17
C GLN A 472 8.18 8.87 36.92
N ARG A 473 9.52 8.77 37.04
CA ARG A 473 10.44 9.11 35.95
C ARG A 473 10.70 7.93 35.03
N PHE A 474 10.49 8.15 33.74
CA PHE A 474 10.83 7.26 32.64
C PHE A 474 11.80 7.95 31.67
N SER A 475 12.61 7.16 31.00
CA SER A 475 13.53 7.59 29.95
C SER A 475 13.34 6.69 28.73
N PRO A 476 13.24 7.25 27.52
CA PRO A 476 13.37 6.48 26.29
C PRO A 476 14.74 5.80 26.26
N SER A 477 14.75 4.50 25.97
CA SER A 477 15.98 3.74 25.74
C SER A 477 16.32 3.69 24.26
N ALA A 478 17.57 3.38 23.92
CA ALA A 478 18.05 3.34 22.52
C ALA A 478 17.31 2.30 21.65
N ASP A 479 16.71 1.30 22.28
CA ASP A 479 15.89 0.26 21.64
C ASP A 479 14.40 0.63 21.54
N GLY A 480 14.00 1.84 21.96
CA GLY A 480 12.61 2.31 21.92
C GLY A 480 11.85 2.16 23.24
N SER A 481 12.25 1.24 24.12
CA SER A 481 11.52 0.98 25.37
C SER A 481 11.53 2.16 26.35
N ALA A 482 10.42 2.38 27.05
CA ALA A 482 10.35 3.31 28.17
C ALA A 482 10.82 2.64 29.48
N VAL A 483 11.92 3.13 30.05
CA VAL A 483 12.61 2.52 31.21
C VAL A 483 12.72 3.52 32.34
N ASN A 484 12.49 3.10 33.59
CA ASN A 484 12.69 3.96 34.76
C ASN A 484 14.13 3.91 35.29
N ALA A 485 14.46 4.78 36.25
CA ALA A 485 15.80 4.87 36.84
C ALA A 485 16.24 3.59 37.60
N TYR A 486 15.31 2.67 37.89
CA TYR A 486 15.56 1.41 38.59
C TYR A 486 15.73 0.23 37.63
N GLY A 487 15.90 0.49 36.33
CA GLY A 487 16.10 -0.55 35.30
C GLY A 487 14.85 -1.37 35.00
N LYS A 488 13.66 -0.81 35.26
CA LYS A 488 12.38 -1.46 34.94
C LYS A 488 11.76 -0.86 33.68
N ALA A 489 11.25 -1.72 32.82
CA ALA A 489 10.50 -1.35 31.62
C ALA A 489 8.99 -1.56 31.82
N ILE A 490 8.19 -0.78 31.10
CA ILE A 490 6.75 -1.01 30.99
C ILE A 490 6.53 -2.40 30.38
N THR A 491 5.80 -3.27 31.06
CA THR A 491 5.60 -4.67 30.66
C THR A 491 4.15 -5.07 30.93
N PRO A 492 3.41 -5.63 29.96
CA PRO A 492 2.07 -6.14 30.21
C PRO A 492 2.15 -7.38 31.10
N LYS A 493 1.20 -7.51 32.03
CA LYS A 493 1.17 -8.63 32.99
C LYS A 493 1.14 -9.96 32.25
N GLY A 494 2.10 -10.84 32.58
CA GLY A 494 2.23 -12.16 31.96
C GLY A 494 2.67 -12.11 30.49
N ASN A 495 3.27 -11.01 30.03
CA ASN A 495 3.68 -10.78 28.63
C ASN A 495 2.51 -10.92 27.63
N SER A 496 1.28 -10.69 28.08
CA SER A 496 0.07 -10.84 27.27
C SER A 496 -0.40 -9.51 26.69
N PHE A 497 -0.66 -9.47 25.38
CA PHE A 497 -1.25 -8.30 24.73
C PHE A 497 -2.78 -8.34 24.66
N ALA A 498 -3.43 -9.26 25.38
CA ALA A 498 -4.89 -9.32 25.41
C ALA A 498 -5.51 -8.01 25.97
N SER A 499 -6.63 -7.59 25.39
CA SER A 499 -7.31 -6.36 25.81
C SER A 499 -7.72 -6.42 27.29
N GLY A 500 -7.42 -5.36 28.03
CA GLY A 500 -7.70 -5.24 29.46
C GLY A 500 -6.58 -5.78 30.37
N VAL A 501 -5.52 -6.40 29.82
CA VAL A 501 -4.34 -6.77 30.61
C VAL A 501 -3.70 -5.52 31.20
N TRP A 502 -3.38 -5.55 32.49
CA TRP A 502 -2.71 -4.43 33.14
C TRP A 502 -1.27 -4.26 32.67
N LEU A 503 -0.83 -3.01 32.55
CA LEU A 503 0.57 -2.67 32.43
C LEU A 503 1.22 -2.64 33.80
N THR A 504 2.41 -3.21 33.88
CA THR A 504 3.22 -3.34 35.09
C THR A 504 4.65 -2.88 34.82
N LEU A 505 5.48 -2.89 35.85
CA LEU A 505 6.94 -2.78 35.71
C LEU A 505 7.60 -4.15 35.81
N TRP A 506 8.62 -4.38 34.99
CA TRP A 506 9.48 -5.55 35.10
C TRP A 506 10.92 -5.21 34.77
N THR A 507 11.89 -5.97 35.30
CA THR A 507 13.31 -5.82 34.93
C THR A 507 13.45 -5.82 33.41
N LYS A 508 14.12 -4.80 32.86
CA LYS A 508 14.38 -4.68 31.44
C LYS A 508 15.23 -5.86 30.97
N GLY A 509 14.79 -6.58 29.94
CA GLY A 509 15.58 -7.63 29.31
C GLY A 509 16.69 -7.06 28.40
N SER A 510 17.67 -7.90 28.08
CA SER A 510 18.71 -7.62 27.09
C SER A 510 19.00 -8.90 26.30
N PRO A 511 18.56 -9.01 25.03
CA PRO A 511 17.82 -8.00 24.26
C PRO A 511 16.44 -7.70 24.85
N THR A 512 15.89 -6.53 24.53
CA THR A 512 14.57 -6.11 25.00
C THR A 512 13.50 -7.05 24.43
N PRO A 513 12.71 -7.73 25.28
CA PRO A 513 11.61 -8.56 24.81
C PRO A 513 10.53 -7.71 24.15
N ASP A 514 9.84 -8.27 23.15
CA ASP A 514 8.69 -7.66 22.47
C ASP A 514 7.66 -7.05 23.43
N ALA A 515 7.38 -7.73 24.55
CA ALA A 515 6.45 -7.27 25.58
C ALA A 515 6.87 -5.94 26.25
N GLN A 516 8.15 -5.57 26.18
CA GLN A 516 8.73 -4.38 26.81
C GLN A 516 8.96 -3.22 25.84
N ASP A 517 8.75 -3.41 24.54
CA ASP A 517 8.91 -2.35 23.53
C ASP A 517 7.69 -1.41 23.49
N TRP A 518 7.51 -0.64 24.56
CA TRP A 518 6.50 0.40 24.66
C TRP A 518 7.15 1.76 24.42
N VAL A 519 6.68 2.45 23.38
CA VAL A 519 7.27 3.70 22.92
C VAL A 519 6.24 4.83 22.95
N VAL A 520 6.63 5.99 23.49
CA VAL A 520 5.87 7.23 23.31
C VAL A 520 6.27 7.84 21.96
N LYS A 521 5.51 7.54 20.91
CA LYS A 521 5.68 8.09 19.56
C LYS A 521 4.32 8.57 19.06
N GLY A 522 4.28 9.69 18.35
CA GLY A 522 3.27 9.84 17.31
C GLY A 522 3.91 9.19 16.11
N PHE A 523 3.39 8.02 15.73
CA PHE A 523 3.96 6.99 14.84
C PHE A 523 5.36 7.27 14.29
#